data_AF-A0A392NAR2-F1
#
_entry.id   AF-A0A392NAR2-F1
#
_cell.length_a   1.000
_cell.length_b   1.000
_cell.length_c   1.000
_cell.angle_alpha   90.00
_cell.angle_beta   90.00
_cell.angle_gamma   90.00
#
_symmetry.space_group_name_H-M   'P 1'
#
loop_
_entity.id
_entity.type
_entity.pdbx_description
1 polymer ?
#
loop_
_entity_poly.entity_id
_entity_poly.type
_entity_poly.pdbx_seq_one_letter_code
_entity_poly.pdbx_strand_id
1 'polypeptide(L)'
;QYLENRLKYLATEKKEGKNPYPHKFSVTLSIEQYINEYGRLNNGQHLDGVSVSLAGRIMEKRAFAKLVFYDLHGGGFKVQVMASV
;
A
#
# COMPACT_ATOMS: atom_id res chain seq x y z
N GLN A 1 -18.98 2.42 -17.39
CA GLN A 1 -18.51 1.03 -17.24
C GLN A 1 -17.52 0.77 -16.08
N TYR A 2 -16.46 1.57 -15.85
CA TYR A 2 -15.48 1.30 -14.77
C TYR A 2 -16.10 1.35 -13.35
N LEU A 3 -16.87 2.42 -13.07
CA LEU A 3 -17.53 2.62 -11.77
C LEU A 3 -18.48 1.48 -11.43
N GLU A 4 -19.27 1.05 -12.40
CA GLU A 4 -20.26 -0.03 -12.24
C GLU A 4 -19.58 -1.36 -11.90
N ASN A 5 -18.47 -1.69 -12.56
CA ASN A 5 -17.70 -2.90 -12.25
C ASN A 5 -17.12 -2.85 -10.83
N ARG A 6 -16.65 -1.67 -10.40
CA ARG A 6 -16.11 -1.47 -9.06
C ARG A 6 -17.19 -1.56 -7.97
N LEU A 7 -18.39 -1.04 -8.25
CA LEU A 7 -19.54 -1.19 -7.36
C LEU A 7 -20.00 -2.64 -7.25
N LYS A 8 -20.04 -3.39 -8.37
CA LYS A 8 -20.34 -4.82 -8.36
C LYS A 8 -19.32 -5.60 -7.53
N TYR A 9 -18.03 -5.31 -7.68
CA TYR A 9 -16.97 -5.93 -6.88
C TYR A 9 -17.15 -5.67 -5.38
N LEU A 10 -17.39 -4.41 -4.98
CA LEU A 10 -17.66 -4.04 -3.58
C LEU A 10 -18.90 -4.73 -3.02
N ALA A 11 -19.95 -4.92 -3.83
CA ALA A 11 -21.14 -5.64 -3.43
C ALA A 11 -20.87 -7.14 -3.21
N THR A 12 -20.02 -7.76 -4.04
CA THR A 12 -19.59 -9.15 -3.85
C THR A 12 -18.76 -9.30 -2.58
N GLU A 13 -17.78 -8.42 -2.33
CA GLU A 13 -16.96 -8.49 -1.11
C GLU A 13 -17.81 -8.36 0.17
N LYS A 14 -18.79 -7.46 0.17
CA LYS A 14 -19.75 -7.35 1.28
C LYS A 14 -20.57 -8.62 1.48
N LYS A 15 -20.97 -9.31 0.39
CA LYS A 15 -21.67 -10.60 0.47
C LYS A 15 -20.79 -11.72 1.00
N GLU A 16 -19.50 -11.71 0.69
CA GLU A 16 -18.51 -12.63 1.25
C GLU A 16 -18.14 -12.31 2.71
N GLY A 17 -18.76 -11.30 3.32
CA GLY A 17 -18.51 -10.91 4.71
C GLY A 17 -17.22 -10.12 4.93
N LYS A 18 -16.48 -9.79 3.86
CA LYS A 18 -15.32 -8.89 3.94
C LYS A 18 -15.83 -7.45 4.00
N ASN A 19 -15.38 -6.68 4.99
CA ASN A 19 -15.74 -5.27 5.08
C ASN A 19 -14.74 -4.43 4.27
N PRO A 20 -15.12 -3.91 3.09
CA PRO A 20 -14.22 -3.14 2.22
C PRO A 20 -13.79 -1.79 2.83
N TYR A 21 -14.49 -1.32 3.86
CA TYR A 21 -14.18 -0.08 4.57
C TYR A 21 -13.89 -0.38 6.04
N PRO A 22 -12.64 -0.78 6.38
CA PRO A 22 -12.27 -1.04 7.76
C PRO A 22 -12.39 0.23 8.61
N HIS A 23 -12.89 0.07 9.84
CA HIS A 23 -13.15 1.21 10.74
C HIS A 23 -11.86 1.80 11.34
N LYS A 24 -10.78 1.02 11.38
CA LYS A 24 -9.48 1.46 11.88
C LYS A 24 -8.36 0.67 11.20
N PHE A 25 -7.34 1.39 10.76
CA PHE A 25 -6.06 0.82 10.34
C PHE A 25 -4.98 1.46 11.21
N SER A 26 -4.21 0.65 11.92
CA SER A 26 -3.16 1.14 12.82
C SER A 26 -1.92 1.47 12.00
N VAL A 27 -1.79 2.74 11.63
CA VAL A 27 -0.58 3.28 11.00
C VAL A 27 0.47 3.49 12.08
N THR A 28 1.65 2.90 11.92
CA THR A 28 2.76 3.08 12.87
C THR A 28 3.59 4.31 12.54
N LEU A 29 3.73 4.64 11.26
CA LEU A 29 4.56 5.74 10.77
C LEU A 29 3.88 6.49 9.63
N SER A 30 4.10 7.80 9.57
CA SER A 30 3.77 8.58 8.38
C SER A 30 4.79 8.35 7.27
N ILE A 31 4.37 8.54 6.01
CA ILE A 31 5.26 8.37 4.84
C ILE A 31 6.49 9.29 4.95
N GLU A 32 6.32 10.51 5.45
CA GLU A 32 7.44 11.45 5.69
C GLU A 32 8.44 10.91 6.72
N GLN A 33 7.97 10.31 7.81
CA GLN A 33 8.81 9.78 8.89
C GLN A 33 9.56 8.56 8.40
N TYR A 34 8.86 7.69 7.65
CA TYR A 34 9.46 6.54 7.00
C TYR A 34 10.61 6.94 6.08
N ILE A 35 10.43 7.96 5.24
CA ILE A 35 11.50 8.43 4.34
C ILE A 35 12.68 9.01 5.15
N ASN A 36 12.41 9.74 6.23
CA ASN A 36 13.47 10.31 7.06
C ASN A 36 14.29 9.25 7.82
N GLU A 37 13.63 8.23 8.38
CA GLU A 37 14.30 7.15 9.12
C GLU A 37 15.01 6.17 8.18
N TYR A 38 14.33 5.71 7.13
CA TYR A 38 14.80 4.63 6.27
C TYR A 38 15.47 5.11 4.98
N GLY A 39 15.42 6.42 4.67
CA GLY A 39 16.10 6.99 3.50
C GLY A 39 17.63 6.95 3.59
N ARG A 40 18.18 6.58 4.75
CA ARG A 40 19.62 6.39 4.99
C ARG A 40 20.10 4.95 4.81
N LEU A 41 19.20 4.01 4.48
CA LEU A 41 19.56 2.62 4.21
C LEU A 41 20.45 2.52 2.96
N ASN A 42 21.39 1.58 2.99
CA ASN A 42 22.24 1.30 1.83
C ASN A 42 21.46 0.53 0.76
N ASN A 43 21.89 0.68 -0.50
CA ASN A 43 21.30 -0.03 -1.63
C ASN A 43 21.29 -1.55 -1.41
N GLY A 44 20.10 -2.16 -1.44
CA GLY A 44 19.91 -3.60 -1.25
C GLY A 44 19.80 -4.07 0.20
N GLN A 45 19.87 -3.16 1.17
CA GLN A 45 19.67 -3.48 2.58
C GLN A 45 18.19 -3.69 2.89
N HIS A 46 17.85 -4.87 3.39
CA HIS A 46 16.53 -5.21 3.89
C HIS A 46 16.61 -5.43 5.41
N LEU A 47 15.60 -4.98 6.14
CA LEU A 47 15.51 -5.14 7.60
C LEU A 47 14.44 -6.17 7.93
N ASP A 48 14.79 -7.46 7.96
CA ASP A 48 13.85 -8.57 8.18
C ASP A 48 13.21 -8.59 9.59
N GLY A 49 13.68 -7.74 10.52
CA GLY A 49 13.13 -7.62 11.88
C GLY A 49 12.18 -6.43 12.10
N VAL A 50 11.98 -5.59 11.08
CA VAL A 50 11.24 -4.33 11.24
C VAL A 50 9.97 -4.36 10.39
N SER A 51 8.83 -4.39 11.07
CA SER A 51 7.51 -4.28 10.44
C SER A 51 6.95 -2.88 10.65
N VAL A 52 6.65 -2.19 9.55
CA VAL A 52 6.02 -0.86 9.57
C VAL A 52 4.68 -0.90 8.86
N SER A 53 3.69 -0.20 9.41
CA SER A 53 2.38 0.00 8.79
C SER A 53 2.29 1.44 8.29
N LEU A 54 2.23 1.60 6.97
CA LEU A 54 2.07 2.89 6.29
C LEU A 54 0.67 2.96 5.67
N ALA A 55 0.09 4.17 5.63
CA ALA A 55 -1.12 4.44 4.88
C ALA A 55 -0.88 5.53 3.84
N GLY A 56 -1.56 5.40 2.70
CA GLY A 56 -1.49 6.37 1.62
C GLY A 56 -2.44 6.02 0.48
N ARG A 57 -2.36 6.80 -0.59
CA ARG A 57 -3.14 6.62 -1.82
C ARG A 57 -2.27 5.97 -2.90
N ILE A 58 -2.75 4.89 -3.48
CA ILE A 58 -2.11 4.26 -4.64
C ILE A 58 -2.38 5.14 -5.86
N MET A 59 -1.31 5.65 -6.46
CA MET A 59 -1.37 6.44 -7.70
C MET A 59 -1.11 5.57 -8.93
N GLU A 60 -0.13 4.66 -8.82
CA GLU A 60 0.26 3.77 -9.89
C GLU A 60 0.40 2.34 -9.39
N LYS A 61 0.03 1.39 -10.24
CA LYS A 61 0.27 -0.04 -10.03
C LYS A 61 0.97 -0.57 -11.28
N ARG A 62 2.18 -1.10 -11.10
CA ARG A 62 2.95 -1.79 -12.14
C ARG A 62 3.09 -3.25 -11.77
N ALA A 63 2.62 -4.14 -12.62
CA ALA A 63 2.79 -5.59 -12.42
C ALA A 63 3.83 -6.12 -13.40
N PHE A 64 4.79 -6.87 -12.88
CA PHE A 64 5.82 -7.56 -13.65
C PHE A 64 5.92 -9.02 -13.17
N ALA A 65 5.19 -9.91 -13.86
CA ALA A 65 5.07 -11.33 -13.51
C ALA A 65 4.67 -11.54 -12.04
N LYS A 66 5.60 -12.04 -11.20
CA LYS A 66 5.40 -12.30 -9.76
C LYS A 66 5.66 -11.09 -8.86
N LEU A 67 6.17 -9.99 -9.41
CA LEU A 67 6.45 -8.77 -8.67
C LEU A 67 5.44 -7.69 -9.03
N VAL A 68 4.88 -7.05 -8.03
CA VAL A 68 3.94 -5.94 -8.19
C VAL A 68 4.47 -4.74 -7.44
N PHE A 69 4.62 -3.63 -8.14
CA PHE A 69 5.06 -2.35 -7.60
C PHE A 69 3.85 -1.43 -7.47
N TYR A 70 3.72 -0.79 -6.31
CA TYR A 70 2.73 0.25 -6.07
C TYR A 70 3.43 1.54 -5.72
N ASP A 71 3.01 2.65 -6.33
CA ASP A 71 3.42 3.98 -5.91
C ASP A 71 2.39 4.51 -4.90
N LEU A 72 2.81 4.54 -3.64
CA LEU A 72 2.00 5.00 -2.50
C LEU A 72 2.33 6.46 -2.20
N HIS A 73 1.33 7.33 -2.29
CA HIS A 73 1.45 8.77 -2.03
C HIS A 73 0.78 9.16 -0.72
N GLY A 74 1.38 10.09 0.02
CA GLY A 74 0.78 10.68 1.21
C GLY A 74 1.62 11.86 1.73
N GLY A 75 0.94 12.92 2.18
CA GLY A 75 1.60 14.11 2.72
C GLY A 75 2.53 14.85 1.73
N GLY A 76 2.34 14.67 0.42
CA GLY A 76 3.24 15.24 -0.61
C GLY A 76 4.47 14.40 -0.92
N PHE A 77 4.67 13.29 -0.21
CA PHE A 77 5.74 12.33 -0.45
C PHE A 77 5.23 11.08 -1.18
N LYS A 78 6.16 10.33 -1.77
CA LYS A 78 5.88 9.06 -2.44
C LYS A 78 6.84 7.97 -1.94
N VAL A 79 6.32 6.76 -1.80
CA VAL A 79 7.08 5.55 -1.47
C VAL A 79 6.69 4.45 -2.44
N GLN A 80 7.69 3.71 -2.93
CA GLN A 80 7.47 2.52 -3.75
C GLN A 80 7.28 1.31 -2.82
N VAL A 81 6.18 0.60 -2.99
CA VAL A 81 5.91 -0.68 -2.33
C VAL A 81 6.20 -1.79 -3.32
N MET A 82 7.17 -2.65 -3.00
CA MET A 82 7.43 -3.88 -3.74
C MET A 82 6.69 -5.03 -3.07
N ALA A 83 5.70 -5.59 -3.75
CA ALA A 83 4.96 -6.76 -3.31
C ALA A 83 5.33 -7.95 -4.20
N SER A 84 5.96 -8.97 -3.64
CA SER A 84 6.09 -10.27 -4.31
C SER A 84 4.85 -11.10 -4.03
N VAL A 85 4.20 -11.60 -5.08
CA VAL A 85 3.09 -12.56 -5.03
C VAL A 85 3.58 -13.99 -5.20
#